data_AF-A0A453F5V7-F1
#
_entry.id   AF-A0A453F5V7-F1
#
_cell.length_a   1.000
_cell.length_b   1.000
_cell.length_c   1.000
_cell.angle_alpha   90.00
_cell.angle_beta   90.00
_cell.angle_gamma   90.00
#
_symmetry.space_group_name_H-M   'P 1'
#
loop_
_entity.id
_entity.type
_entity.pdbx_description
1 polymer ?
#
loop_
_entity_poly.entity_id
_entity_poly.type
_entity_poly.pdbx_seq_one_letter_code
_entity_poly.pdbx_strand_id
1 'polypeptide(L)'
;EVRSGDLPQPIFLETGQEFTFTIKRGVGTETCVSVNYDDFVNDVEAGDMLLVDGGMMSFLVKSKTEDSVKCEVIDGGELKSRRHLNVRGKSATLPSITDKDWDDIKFGVENQVDYYAVSFVKDAQVVHELKDYLRSSNADIHVIVKIESADSIPNLHSIITASDGAMVARGDLGAELPIEEVPLLQV
;
A
#
# COMPACT_ATOMS: atom_id res chain seq x y z
N GLU A 1 -1.31 5.35 -0.96
CA GLU A 1 -0.16 4.42 -1.04
C GLU A 1 1.09 5.02 -0.39
N VAL A 2 1.94 4.17 0.17
CA VAL A 2 3.20 4.57 0.83
C VAL A 2 4.36 4.42 -0.15
N ARG A 3 5.19 5.45 -0.29
CA ARG A 3 6.30 5.50 -1.23
C ARG A 3 7.54 6.12 -0.62
N SER A 4 8.72 5.70 -1.10
CA SER A 4 9.97 6.41 -0.86
C SER A 4 9.95 7.80 -1.49
N GLY A 5 10.82 8.68 -1.02
CA GLY A 5 10.99 10.03 -1.52
C GLY A 5 11.76 10.10 -2.82
N ASP A 6 12.10 11.32 -3.21
CA ASP A 6 12.93 11.57 -4.37
C ASP A 6 14.40 11.36 -4.04
N LEU A 7 15.11 10.67 -4.93
CA LEU A 7 16.55 10.50 -4.88
C LEU A 7 17.18 11.30 -6.04
N PRO A 8 18.30 12.01 -5.81
CA PRO A 8 19.01 12.72 -6.88
C PRO A 8 19.49 11.80 -8.00
N GLN A 9 19.86 10.57 -7.64
CA GLN A 9 20.26 9.50 -8.53
C GLN A 9 19.90 8.14 -7.89
N PRO A 10 19.74 7.07 -8.68
CA PRO A 10 19.56 5.74 -8.13
C PRO A 10 20.72 5.35 -7.19
N ILE A 11 20.40 4.64 -6.11
CA ILE A 11 21.38 4.18 -5.12
C ILE A 11 21.41 2.66 -5.16
N PHE A 12 22.60 2.08 -5.21
CA PHE A 12 22.77 0.63 -5.08
C PHE A 12 22.97 0.28 -3.60
N LEU A 13 22.13 -0.60 -3.07
CA LEU A 13 22.15 -1.03 -1.67
C LEU A 13 22.63 -2.47 -1.59
N GLU A 14 23.63 -2.72 -0.75
CA GLU A 14 24.20 -4.05 -0.55
C GLU A 14 23.57 -4.77 0.65
N THR A 15 23.44 -6.09 0.57
CA THR A 15 22.98 -6.91 1.70
C THR A 15 23.87 -6.70 2.94
N GLY A 16 23.24 -6.51 4.10
CA GLY A 16 23.88 -6.22 5.39
C GLY A 16 24.16 -4.73 5.63
N GLN A 17 23.96 -3.85 4.64
CA GLN A 17 24.11 -2.41 4.81
C GLN A 17 23.00 -1.84 5.72
N GLU A 18 23.32 -0.82 6.51
CA GLU A 18 22.30 -0.03 7.20
C GLU A 18 21.69 1.03 6.27
N PHE A 19 20.36 1.14 6.29
CA PHE A 19 19.62 2.14 5.53
C PHE A 19 18.44 2.68 6.33
N THR A 20 18.18 3.98 6.24
CA THR A 20 17.16 4.66 7.03
C THR A 20 16.01 5.17 6.17
N PHE A 21 14.78 4.95 6.63
CA PHE A 21 13.57 5.54 6.07
C PHE A 21 13.06 6.60 7.04
N THR A 22 12.86 7.84 6.60
CA THR A 22 12.45 8.94 7.48
C THR A 22 11.20 9.64 6.98
N ILE A 23 10.37 10.16 7.89
CA ILE A 23 9.22 11.00 7.52
C ILE A 23 9.63 12.46 7.25
N LYS A 24 10.90 12.83 7.49
CA LYS A 24 11.44 14.15 7.14
C LYS A 24 11.46 14.34 5.63
N ARG A 25 10.63 15.27 5.14
CA ARG A 25 10.46 15.55 3.71
C ARG A 25 11.76 16.02 3.06
N GLY A 26 11.99 15.61 1.81
CA GLY A 26 13.12 16.06 0.99
C GLY A 26 14.46 15.40 1.31
N VAL A 27 14.51 14.44 2.25
CA VAL A 27 15.72 13.65 2.50
C VAL A 27 15.88 12.59 1.40
N GLY A 28 17.07 12.54 0.82
CA GLY A 28 17.50 11.56 -0.17
C GLY A 28 19.03 11.53 -0.27
N THR A 29 19.66 10.61 0.46
CA THR A 29 21.11 10.40 0.54
C THR A 29 21.44 8.92 0.36
N GLU A 30 22.72 8.58 0.25
CA GLU A 30 23.19 7.19 0.09
C GLU A 30 22.75 6.24 1.23
N THR A 31 22.38 6.78 2.39
CA THR A 31 22.03 6.01 3.60
C THR A 31 20.65 6.33 4.16
N CYS A 32 19.90 7.26 3.55
CA CYS A 32 18.61 7.68 4.06
C CYS A 32 17.70 8.21 2.96
N VAL A 33 16.42 7.80 2.98
CA VAL A 33 15.39 8.33 2.08
C VAL A 33 14.15 8.72 2.86
N SER A 34 13.49 9.79 2.41
CA SER A 34 12.20 10.19 2.95
C SER A 34 11.09 9.20 2.56
N VAL A 35 9.99 9.21 3.29
CA VAL A 35 8.76 8.44 3.01
C VAL A 35 7.60 9.42 2.87
N ASN A 36 6.69 9.18 1.93
CA ASN A 36 5.58 10.09 1.62
C ASN A 36 4.42 10.06 2.66
N TYR A 37 4.55 9.31 3.75
CA TYR A 37 3.50 9.07 4.74
C TYR A 37 4.01 9.37 6.16
N ASP A 38 3.38 10.32 6.85
CA ASP A 38 3.87 10.85 8.14
C ASP A 38 3.71 9.86 9.30
N ASP A 39 2.68 9.00 9.25
CA ASP A 39 2.46 7.98 10.29
C ASP A 39 3.25 6.68 10.05
N PHE A 40 4.12 6.64 9.04
CA PHE A 40 4.92 5.46 8.71
C PHE A 40 5.70 4.89 9.90
N VAL A 41 6.25 5.75 10.75
CA VAL A 41 7.03 5.33 11.95
C VAL A 41 6.13 4.65 13.00
N ASN A 42 4.86 5.03 13.07
CA ASN A 42 3.88 4.46 14.00
C ASN A 42 3.39 3.08 13.54
N ASP A 43 3.35 2.84 12.22
CA ASP A 43 2.92 1.57 11.63
C ASP A 43 4.01 0.49 11.61
N VAL A 44 5.25 0.84 11.98
CA VAL A 44 6.43 -0.03 11.90
C VAL A 44 6.96 -0.35 13.30
N GLU A 45 7.38 -1.59 13.52
CA GLU A 45 8.03 -2.07 14.75
C GLU A 45 9.37 -2.77 14.46
N ALA A 46 10.24 -2.83 15.48
CA ALA A 46 11.47 -3.61 15.38
C ALA A 46 11.17 -5.10 15.12
N GLY A 47 11.86 -5.69 14.16
CA GLY A 47 11.61 -7.05 13.67
C GLY A 47 10.68 -7.13 12.46
N ASP A 48 10.01 -6.04 12.07
CA ASP A 48 9.22 -6.02 10.84
C ASP A 48 10.09 -6.13 9.59
N MET A 49 9.50 -6.67 8.52
CA MET A 49 10.08 -6.71 7.19
C MET A 49 9.46 -5.61 6.32
N LEU A 50 10.25 -4.59 5.99
CA LEU A 50 9.89 -3.55 5.03
C LEU A 50 10.29 -4.01 3.63
N LEU A 51 9.38 -3.85 2.67
CA LEU A 51 9.53 -4.28 1.29
C LEU A 51 9.50 -3.06 0.37
N VAL A 52 10.33 -3.10 -0.66
CA VAL A 52 10.28 -2.15 -1.78
C VAL A 52 9.77 -2.88 -3.03
N ASP A 53 8.77 -2.29 -3.69
CA ASP A 53 8.13 -2.79 -4.91
C ASP A 53 7.77 -4.28 -4.86
N GLY A 54 7.06 -4.67 -3.81
CA GLY A 54 6.60 -6.06 -3.65
C GLY A 54 7.71 -7.05 -3.35
N GLY A 55 8.83 -6.60 -2.78
CA GLY A 55 9.93 -7.46 -2.34
C GLY A 55 11.09 -7.56 -3.34
N MET A 56 11.15 -6.68 -4.34
CA MET A 56 12.36 -6.53 -5.17
C MET A 56 13.58 -6.12 -4.33
N MET A 57 13.35 -5.43 -3.20
CA MET A 57 14.31 -5.29 -2.11
C MET A 57 13.57 -5.49 -0.78
N SER A 58 14.29 -5.92 0.24
CA SER A 58 13.72 -6.16 1.57
C SER A 58 14.67 -5.70 2.67
N PHE A 59 14.09 -5.22 3.76
CA PHE A 59 14.81 -4.57 4.86
C PHE A 59 14.24 -5.06 6.19
N LEU A 60 15.12 -5.46 7.11
CA LEU A 60 14.74 -5.82 8.46
C LEU A 60 14.81 -4.58 9.35
N VAL A 61 13.70 -4.22 9.97
CA VAL A 61 13.64 -3.08 10.88
C VAL A 61 14.41 -3.40 12.16
N LYS A 62 15.44 -2.61 12.47
CA LYS A 62 16.29 -2.78 13.65
C LYS A 62 15.81 -1.92 14.82
N SER A 63 15.43 -0.68 14.55
CA SER A 63 14.96 0.28 15.55
C SER A 63 14.24 1.46 14.89
N LYS A 64 13.48 2.22 15.68
CA LYS A 64 12.85 3.47 15.26
C LYS A 64 13.14 4.62 16.25
N THR A 65 13.17 5.84 15.72
CA THR A 65 13.10 7.09 16.47
C THR A 65 11.69 7.67 16.32
N GLU A 66 11.46 8.93 16.72
CA GLU A 66 10.21 9.65 16.47
C GLU A 66 9.94 9.87 14.97
N ASP A 67 10.98 9.95 14.15
CA ASP A 67 10.90 10.41 12.76
C ASP A 67 11.58 9.49 11.73
N SER A 68 12.19 8.39 12.19
CA SER A 68 13.05 7.57 11.34
C SER A 68 13.01 6.11 11.75
N VAL A 69 13.06 5.22 10.76
CA VAL A 69 13.15 3.77 10.90
C VAL A 69 14.51 3.35 10.36
N LYS A 70 15.33 2.75 11.23
CA LYS A 70 16.63 2.18 10.85
C LYS A 70 16.45 0.72 10.50
N CYS A 71 16.93 0.35 9.33
CA CYS A 71 16.84 -1.01 8.83
C CYS A 71 18.21 -1.56 8.41
N GLU A 72 18.29 -2.88 8.38
CA GLU A 72 19.36 -3.64 7.74
C GLU A 72 18.83 -4.15 6.40
N VAL A 73 19.59 -3.95 5.32
CA VAL A 73 19.25 -4.47 3.98
C VAL A 73 19.38 -5.99 4.02
N ILE A 74 18.29 -6.71 3.72
CA ILE A 74 18.29 -8.17 3.62
C ILE A 74 18.50 -8.55 2.15
N ASP A 75 17.61 -8.08 1.28
CA ASP A 75 17.75 -8.22 -0.18
C ASP A 75 18.07 -6.85 -0.78
N GLY A 76 19.32 -6.69 -1.24
CA GLY A 76 19.82 -5.47 -1.86
C GLY A 76 19.35 -5.26 -3.30
N GLY A 77 19.71 -4.11 -3.88
CA GLY A 77 19.30 -3.74 -5.24
C GLY A 77 19.42 -2.25 -5.55
N GLU A 78 18.89 -1.84 -6.69
CA GLU A 78 18.89 -0.45 -7.13
C GLU A 78 17.62 0.27 -6.64
N LEU A 79 17.75 1.14 -5.64
CA LEU A 79 16.67 2.00 -5.17
C LEU A 79 16.57 3.27 -6.03
N LYS A 80 15.40 3.47 -6.63
CA LYS A 80 15.04 4.66 -7.41
C LYS A 80 14.09 5.56 -6.61
N SER A 81 13.71 6.70 -7.17
CA SER A 81 12.73 7.60 -6.55
C SER A 81 11.33 6.98 -6.52
N ARG A 82 10.54 7.35 -5.50
CA ARG A 82 9.08 7.11 -5.45
C ARG A 82 8.66 5.65 -5.55
N ARG A 83 9.48 4.74 -5.01
CA ARG A 83 9.21 3.30 -5.02
C ARG A 83 8.19 2.93 -3.97
N HIS A 84 7.38 1.92 -4.26
CA HIS A 84 6.29 1.52 -3.36
C HIS A 84 6.89 0.85 -2.12
N LEU A 85 6.34 1.17 -0.96
CA LEU A 85 6.77 0.63 0.33
C LEU A 85 5.61 -0.12 1.00
N ASN A 86 5.91 -1.33 1.49
CA ASN A 86 4.95 -2.16 2.22
C ASN A 86 5.63 -2.74 3.45
N VAL A 87 4.89 -2.90 4.54
CA VAL A 87 5.36 -3.64 5.72
C VAL A 87 4.68 -4.99 5.66
N ARG A 88 5.45 -6.08 5.57
CA ARG A 88 4.85 -7.42 5.40
C ARG A 88 3.91 -7.73 6.56
N GLY A 89 2.68 -8.15 6.22
CA GLY A 89 1.64 -8.49 7.19
C GLY A 89 1.01 -7.28 7.90
N LYS A 90 1.30 -6.04 7.49
CA LYS A 90 0.71 -4.83 8.06
C LYS A 90 0.33 -3.85 6.95
N SER A 91 -0.92 -3.41 6.96
CA SER A 91 -1.34 -2.35 6.05
C SER A 91 -1.23 -0.98 6.70
N ALA A 92 -0.79 0.01 5.92
CA ALA A 92 -0.68 1.39 6.39
C ALA A 92 -2.02 1.92 6.94
N THR A 93 -1.99 2.75 7.96
CA THR A 93 -3.16 3.40 8.57
C THR A 93 -3.63 4.59 7.70
N LEU A 94 -3.89 4.30 6.42
CA LEU A 94 -4.43 5.22 5.43
C LEU A 94 -5.90 4.87 5.14
N PRO A 95 -6.74 5.87 4.84
CA PRO A 95 -8.08 5.60 4.34
C PRO A 95 -7.99 4.87 2.99
N SER A 96 -8.93 3.95 2.75
CA SER A 96 -8.99 3.20 1.49
C SER A 96 -9.38 4.07 0.28
N ILE A 97 -10.06 5.21 0.50
CA ILE A 97 -10.34 6.23 -0.51
C ILE A 97 -9.77 7.56 -0.01
N THR A 98 -8.81 8.12 -0.75
CA THR A 98 -8.21 9.43 -0.44
C THR A 98 -9.03 10.60 -1.02
N ASP A 99 -8.73 11.83 -0.61
CA ASP A 99 -9.36 13.03 -1.19
C ASP A 99 -9.18 13.11 -2.71
N LYS A 100 -7.99 12.73 -3.20
CA LYS A 100 -7.73 12.64 -4.63
C LYS A 100 -8.61 11.58 -5.29
N ASP A 101 -8.76 10.41 -4.67
CA ASP A 101 -9.60 9.34 -5.22
C ASP A 101 -11.07 9.79 -5.28
N TRP A 102 -11.55 10.57 -4.30
CA TRP A 102 -12.88 11.18 -4.35
C TRP A 102 -13.06 12.15 -5.52
N ASP A 103 -12.02 12.90 -5.88
CA ASP A 103 -12.06 13.76 -7.06
C ASP A 103 -12.06 12.96 -8.36
N ASP A 104 -11.28 11.87 -8.43
CA ASP A 104 -11.29 10.93 -9.56
C ASP A 104 -12.65 10.20 -9.67
N ILE A 105 -13.29 9.88 -8.54
CA ILE A 105 -14.65 9.31 -8.49
C ILE A 105 -15.66 10.33 -9.05
N LYS A 106 -15.65 11.59 -8.60
CA LYS A 106 -16.56 12.62 -9.17
C LYS A 106 -16.38 12.76 -10.68
N PHE A 107 -15.12 12.80 -11.13
CA PHE A 107 -14.80 12.85 -12.56
C PHE A 107 -15.35 11.65 -13.32
N GLY A 108 -15.19 10.42 -12.81
CA GLY A 108 -15.72 9.23 -13.47
C GLY A 108 -17.26 9.19 -13.50
N VAL A 109 -17.94 9.74 -12.48
CA VAL A 109 -19.40 9.89 -12.48
C VAL A 109 -19.85 10.84 -13.58
N GLU A 110 -19.18 11.99 -13.73
CA GLU A 110 -19.46 12.94 -14.82
C GLU A 110 -19.27 12.32 -16.22
N ASN A 111 -18.36 11.36 -16.33
CA ASN A 111 -18.04 10.66 -17.58
C ASN A 111 -18.77 9.32 -17.75
N GLN A 112 -19.65 8.94 -16.82
CA GLN A 112 -20.46 7.72 -16.91
C GLN A 112 -19.62 6.45 -17.14
N VAL A 113 -18.52 6.29 -16.40
CA VAL A 113 -17.74 5.05 -16.43
C VAL A 113 -18.56 3.87 -15.93
N ASP A 114 -18.28 2.66 -16.41
CA ASP A 114 -19.07 1.48 -16.03
C ASP A 114 -18.64 0.88 -14.67
N TYR A 115 -17.36 1.00 -14.30
CA TYR A 115 -16.78 0.37 -13.11
C TYR A 115 -15.77 1.27 -12.40
N TYR A 116 -15.74 1.18 -11.07
CA TYR A 116 -14.60 1.55 -10.23
C TYR A 116 -13.91 0.31 -9.69
N ALA A 117 -12.57 0.30 -9.77
CA ALA A 117 -11.74 -0.69 -9.08
C ALA A 117 -11.13 -0.03 -7.83
N VAL A 118 -11.63 -0.38 -6.65
CA VAL A 118 -11.19 0.22 -5.37
C VAL A 118 -9.98 -0.54 -4.84
N SER A 119 -8.88 0.18 -4.64
CA SER A 119 -7.61 -0.36 -4.14
C SER A 119 -7.58 -0.38 -2.60
N PHE A 120 -6.77 -1.28 -2.03
CA PHE A 120 -6.45 -1.41 -0.62
C PHE A 120 -7.69 -1.42 0.29
N VAL A 121 -8.74 -2.12 -0.14
CA VAL A 121 -9.96 -2.32 0.65
C VAL A 121 -9.63 -3.19 1.86
N LYS A 122 -10.00 -2.72 3.05
CA LYS A 122 -9.75 -3.44 4.32
C LYS A 122 -11.01 -4.01 4.95
N ASP A 123 -12.15 -3.37 4.68
CA ASP A 123 -13.46 -3.75 5.21
C ASP A 123 -14.58 -3.39 4.23
N ALA A 124 -15.80 -3.79 4.55
CA ALA A 124 -16.98 -3.50 3.73
C ALA A 124 -17.44 -2.04 3.82
N GLN A 125 -17.01 -1.28 4.82
CA GLN A 125 -17.51 0.07 5.09
C GLN A 125 -17.15 1.00 3.94
N VAL A 126 -15.92 0.93 3.43
CA VAL A 126 -15.50 1.74 2.27
C VAL A 126 -16.35 1.45 1.01
N VAL A 127 -16.76 0.19 0.82
CA VAL A 127 -17.60 -0.21 -0.31
C VAL A 127 -18.99 0.40 -0.18
N HIS A 128 -19.55 0.37 1.03
CA HIS A 128 -20.83 1.00 1.32
C HIS A 128 -20.79 2.51 1.11
N GLU A 129 -19.75 3.19 1.59
CA GLU A 129 -19.57 4.64 1.41
C GLU A 129 -19.55 5.04 -0.06
N LEU A 130 -18.78 4.32 -0.89
CA LEU A 130 -18.75 4.57 -2.32
C LEU A 130 -20.12 4.31 -2.97
N LYS A 131 -20.77 3.19 -2.66
CA LYS A 131 -22.10 2.86 -3.23
C LYS A 131 -23.18 3.84 -2.78
N ASP A 132 -23.12 4.36 -1.56
CA ASP A 132 -24.01 5.41 -1.07
C ASP A 132 -23.85 6.69 -1.88
N TYR A 133 -22.60 7.09 -2.11
CA TYR A 133 -22.29 8.25 -2.94
C TYR A 133 -22.80 8.08 -4.38
N LEU A 134 -22.53 6.95 -5.03
CA LEU A 134 -22.98 6.67 -6.40
C LEU A 134 -24.51 6.68 -6.51
N ARG A 135 -25.21 6.07 -5.54
CA ARG A 135 -26.68 6.11 -5.46
C ARG A 135 -27.20 7.54 -5.30
N SER A 136 -26.57 8.35 -4.45
CA SER A 136 -26.97 9.75 -4.24
C SER A 136 -26.79 10.61 -5.50
N SER A 137 -25.84 10.22 -6.35
CA SER A 137 -25.54 10.87 -7.63
C SER A 137 -26.34 10.27 -8.80
N ASN A 138 -27.23 9.31 -8.52
CA ASN A 138 -28.03 8.58 -9.52
C ASN A 138 -27.15 7.96 -10.63
N ALA A 139 -25.97 7.47 -10.23
CA ALA A 139 -24.98 6.86 -11.10
C ALA A 139 -25.07 5.33 -10.99
N ASP A 140 -25.24 4.66 -12.14
CA ASP A 140 -25.28 3.19 -12.24
C ASP A 140 -23.87 2.67 -12.56
N ILE A 141 -22.98 2.76 -11.58
CA ILE A 141 -21.56 2.39 -11.72
C ILE A 141 -21.26 1.26 -10.73
N HIS A 142 -20.65 0.18 -11.22
CA HIS A 142 -20.34 -0.99 -10.41
C HIS A 142 -19.03 -0.82 -9.64
N VAL A 143 -18.98 -1.36 -8.42
CA VAL A 143 -17.80 -1.32 -7.56
C VAL A 143 -17.13 -2.69 -7.53
N ILE A 144 -15.95 -2.78 -8.12
CA ILE A 144 -15.05 -3.92 -8.04
C ILE A 144 -14.01 -3.66 -6.94
N VAL A 145 -13.91 -4.55 -5.97
CA VAL A 145 -12.91 -4.44 -4.91
C VAL A 145 -11.63 -5.18 -5.29
N LYS A 146 -10.47 -4.57 -5.06
CA LYS A 146 -9.18 -5.26 -5.21
C LYS A 146 -8.81 -5.91 -3.87
N ILE A 147 -8.67 -7.23 -3.88
CA ILE A 147 -8.19 -8.02 -2.75
C ILE A 147 -6.66 -8.03 -2.83
N GLU A 148 -6.05 -7.17 -2.01
CA GLU A 148 -4.60 -6.90 -2.06
C GLU A 148 -3.93 -6.65 -0.71
N SER A 149 -4.70 -6.49 0.37
CA SER A 149 -4.16 -6.25 1.70
C SER A 149 -4.28 -7.50 2.56
N ALA A 150 -3.34 -7.70 3.50
CA ALA A 150 -3.50 -8.73 4.53
C ALA A 150 -4.78 -8.50 5.36
N ASP A 151 -5.13 -7.23 5.62
CA ASP A 151 -6.34 -6.81 6.34
C ASP A 151 -7.64 -7.24 5.64
N SER A 152 -7.63 -7.38 4.31
CA SER A 152 -8.82 -7.79 3.55
C SER A 152 -9.20 -9.25 3.80
N ILE A 153 -8.24 -10.12 4.13
CA ILE A 153 -8.45 -11.56 4.25
C ILE A 153 -9.43 -11.94 5.37
N PRO A 154 -9.29 -11.46 6.63
CA PRO A 154 -10.28 -11.76 7.68
C PRO A 154 -11.67 -11.17 7.38
N ASN A 155 -11.74 -10.12 6.56
CA ASN A 155 -12.99 -9.44 6.20
C ASN A 155 -13.53 -9.84 4.82
N LEU A 156 -12.92 -10.84 4.17
CA LEU A 156 -13.14 -11.13 2.76
C LEU A 156 -14.62 -11.34 2.42
N HIS A 157 -15.35 -12.07 3.27
CA HIS A 157 -16.75 -12.36 3.04
C HIS A 157 -17.64 -11.11 3.07
N SER A 158 -17.42 -10.20 4.02
CA SER A 158 -18.21 -8.97 4.12
C SER A 158 -17.89 -8.02 2.96
N ILE A 159 -16.61 -7.90 2.61
CA ILE A 159 -16.13 -7.11 1.46
C ILE A 159 -16.79 -7.59 0.17
N ILE A 160 -16.72 -8.90 -0.12
CA ILE A 160 -17.30 -9.48 -1.34
C ILE A 160 -18.82 -9.24 -1.37
N THR A 161 -19.50 -9.46 -0.24
CA THR A 161 -20.96 -9.29 -0.14
C THR A 161 -21.40 -7.84 -0.40
N ALA A 162 -20.60 -6.85 -0.03
CA ALA A 162 -20.89 -5.44 -0.29
C ALA A 162 -20.59 -5.01 -1.74
N SER A 163 -19.66 -5.70 -2.41
CA SER A 163 -19.15 -5.35 -3.75
C SER A 163 -19.99 -5.91 -4.89
N ASP A 164 -19.84 -5.35 -6.10
CA ASP A 164 -20.44 -5.87 -7.34
C ASP A 164 -19.53 -6.91 -8.03
N GLY A 165 -18.28 -7.00 -7.59
CA GLY A 165 -17.31 -8.01 -7.97
C GLY A 165 -15.98 -7.81 -7.26
N ALA A 166 -15.06 -8.76 -7.44
CA ALA A 166 -13.74 -8.71 -6.82
C ALA A 166 -12.63 -9.02 -7.83
N MET A 167 -11.46 -8.42 -7.60
CA MET A 167 -10.22 -8.65 -8.33
C MET A 167 -9.15 -9.15 -7.36
N VAL A 168 -8.62 -10.36 -7.59
CA VAL A 168 -7.47 -10.87 -6.81
C VAL A 168 -6.19 -10.26 -7.36
N ALA A 169 -5.71 -9.20 -6.71
CA ALA A 169 -4.52 -8.45 -7.13
C ALA A 169 -3.25 -9.10 -6.56
N ARG A 170 -2.86 -10.22 -7.17
CA ARG A 170 -1.78 -11.12 -6.70
C ARG A 170 -0.43 -10.44 -6.49
N GLY A 171 -0.12 -9.40 -7.26
CA GLY A 171 1.15 -8.66 -7.13
C GLY A 171 1.25 -7.97 -5.78
N ASP A 172 0.25 -7.16 -5.45
CA ASP A 172 0.17 -6.47 -4.16
C ASP A 172 -0.11 -7.46 -3.01
N LEU A 173 -0.99 -8.45 -3.22
CA LEU A 173 -1.30 -9.45 -2.20
C LEU A 173 -0.08 -10.30 -1.81
N GLY A 174 0.77 -10.65 -2.78
CA GLY A 174 2.03 -11.37 -2.53
C GLY A 174 3.14 -10.52 -1.93
N ALA A 175 2.97 -9.19 -1.88
CA ALA A 175 3.82 -8.31 -1.09
C ALA A 175 3.38 -8.32 0.39
N GLU A 176 2.07 -8.34 0.62
CA GLU A 176 1.47 -8.27 1.96
C GLU A 176 1.52 -9.62 2.70
N LEU A 177 1.43 -10.73 1.97
CA LEU A 177 1.41 -12.11 2.52
C LEU A 177 2.60 -12.95 2.01
N PRO A 178 2.94 -14.05 2.69
CA PRO A 178 3.83 -15.06 2.12
C PRO A 178 3.33 -15.52 0.74
N ILE A 179 4.23 -15.55 -0.25
CA ILE A 179 3.85 -15.77 -1.66
C ILE A 179 3.20 -17.15 -1.88
N GLU A 180 3.56 -18.13 -1.06
CA GLU A 180 3.01 -19.48 -1.04
C GLU A 180 1.55 -19.55 -0.56
N GLU A 181 1.05 -18.53 0.15
CA GLU A 181 -0.34 -18.48 0.62
C GLU A 181 -1.28 -17.91 -0.45
N VAL A 182 -0.77 -17.06 -1.34
CA VAL A 182 -1.59 -16.37 -2.37
C VAL A 182 -2.39 -17.34 -3.25
N PRO A 183 -1.84 -18.47 -3.75
CA PRO A 183 -2.61 -19.44 -4.53
C PRO A 183 -3.80 -20.04 -3.77
N LEU A 184 -3.70 -20.21 -2.46
CA LEU A 184 -4.78 -20.80 -1.65
C LEU A 184 -5.96 -19.84 -1.49
N LEU A 185 -5.69 -18.53 -1.44
CA LEU A 185 -6.69 -17.47 -1.30
C LEU A 185 -7.40 -17.11 -2.61
N GLN A 186 -6.82 -17.50 -3.75
CA GLN A 186 -7.36 -17.19 -5.07
C GLN A 186 -8.49 -18.15 -5.51
N VAL A 187 -8.55 -19.35 -4.94
CA VAL A 187 -9.47 -20.43 -5.32
C VAL A 187 -10.81 -20.28 -4.61
#